data_AF-A0A818KEC4-F1
#
_entry.id   AF-A0A818KEC4-F1
#
_cell.length_a   1.000
_cell.length_b   1.000
_cell.length_c   1.000
_cell.angle_alpha   90.00
_cell.angle_beta   90.00
_cell.angle_gamma   90.00
#
_symmetry.space_group_name_H-M   'P 1'
#
loop_
_entity.id
_entity.type
_entity.pdbx_description
1 polymer ?
#
loop_
_entity_poly.entity_id
_entity_poly.type
_entity_poly.pdbx_seq_one_letter_code
_entity_poly.pdbx_strand_id
1 'polypeptide(L)'
;MNELHDDICQKRTLATIATHDLSLISGNLTYDARDPNDIGIVPLGKGHKLISARDFYDQLCRDAEHERKLKKRNQLSGLHKYLTLLQDQDYFPCLSDQDRYVISLPPLTNAERTKLSPSSESILIEITSSNSMDICRRVMDCLIRQILDIELGNKSNQDNIRQVLTLQQTRVVDDKGQLKTTYPSRTDLQWEHYTSKYPIIIQRLSIDK
;
A
#
# COMPACT_ATOMS: atom_id res chain seq x y z
N MET A 1 9.49 2.76 5.54
CA MET A 1 8.50 2.86 4.44
C MET A 1 8.96 3.75 3.28
N ASN A 2 9.45 4.98 3.50
CA ASN A 2 9.98 5.80 2.40
C ASN A 2 11.17 5.13 1.67
N GLU A 3 12.08 4.46 2.38
CA GLU A 3 13.21 3.72 1.79
C GLU A 3 12.73 2.55 0.90
N LEU A 4 11.74 1.78 1.34
CA LEU A 4 11.05 0.75 0.55
C LEU A 4 10.43 1.33 -0.74
N HIS A 5 9.89 2.55 -0.68
CA HIS A 5 9.38 3.23 -1.86
C HIS A 5 10.50 3.67 -2.80
N ASP A 6 11.62 4.18 -2.26
CA ASP A 6 12.73 4.71 -3.03
C ASP A 6 13.52 3.62 -3.77
N ASP A 7 13.66 2.44 -3.16
CA ASP A 7 14.38 1.28 -3.70
C ASP A 7 13.47 0.34 -4.51
N ILE A 8 12.84 -0.64 -3.85
CA ILE A 8 12.06 -1.72 -4.48
C ILE A 8 10.90 -1.20 -5.35
N CYS A 9 10.29 -0.07 -4.98
CA CYS A 9 9.16 0.51 -5.72
C CYS A 9 9.57 1.58 -6.76
N GLN A 10 10.87 1.84 -6.94
CA GLN A 10 11.41 2.86 -7.84
C GLN A 10 10.75 4.24 -7.68
N LYS A 11 10.69 4.77 -6.46
CA LYS A 11 10.08 6.07 -6.12
C LYS A 11 8.60 6.17 -6.52
N ARG A 12 7.87 5.08 -6.28
CA ARG A 12 6.45 4.87 -6.62
C ARG A 12 6.12 4.81 -8.12
N THR A 13 7.12 4.71 -9.01
CA THR A 13 6.85 4.54 -10.46
C THR A 13 6.64 3.08 -10.87
N LEU A 14 7.21 2.13 -10.12
CA LEU A 14 7.04 0.69 -10.40
C LEU A 14 5.83 0.10 -9.66
N ALA A 15 5.66 0.47 -8.38
CA ALA A 15 4.55 0.05 -7.54
C ALA A 15 4.33 1.06 -6.39
N THR A 16 3.18 1.02 -5.72
CA THR A 16 2.91 1.76 -4.48
C THR A 16 2.55 0.77 -3.38
N ILE A 17 3.26 0.82 -2.26
CA ILE A 17 2.89 0.11 -1.03
C ILE A 17 2.07 1.07 -0.16
N ALA A 18 0.92 0.61 0.32
CA ALA A 18 0.06 1.33 1.24
C ALA A 18 -0.25 0.44 2.46
N THR A 19 -0.27 1.04 3.65
CA THR A 19 -0.64 0.34 4.90
C THR A 19 -1.85 1.00 5.54
N HIS A 20 -2.70 0.17 6.11
CA HIS A 20 -3.96 0.57 6.71
C HIS A 20 -4.19 -0.20 8.01
N ASP A 21 -4.74 0.45 9.03
CA ASP A 21 -5.28 -0.25 10.19
C ASP A 21 -6.51 -1.05 9.74
N LEU A 22 -6.42 -2.38 9.82
CA LEU A 22 -7.47 -3.29 9.37
C LEU A 22 -8.71 -3.24 10.28
N SER A 23 -8.58 -2.79 11.54
CA SER A 23 -9.73 -2.59 12.42
C SER A 23 -10.62 -1.40 12.00
N LEU A 24 -10.11 -0.50 11.16
CA LEU A 24 -10.78 0.71 10.67
C LEU A 24 -11.33 0.54 9.23
N ILE A 25 -11.49 -0.69 8.77
CA ILE A 25 -11.98 -1.06 7.43
C ILE A 25 -13.27 -1.88 7.55
N SER A 26 -14.32 -1.43 6.86
CA SER A 26 -15.60 -2.13 6.81
C SER A 26 -15.64 -3.17 5.70
N GLY A 27 -15.67 -4.46 6.08
CA GLY A 27 -16.06 -5.56 5.19
C GLY A 27 -15.14 -5.80 3.99
N ASN A 28 -15.73 -6.11 2.83
CA ASN A 28 -14.98 -6.37 1.60
C ASN A 28 -14.51 -5.08 0.92
N LEU A 29 -13.34 -5.14 0.30
CA LEU A 29 -12.74 -4.04 -0.44
C LEU A 29 -13.06 -4.11 -1.93
N THR A 30 -13.30 -2.96 -2.54
CA THR A 30 -13.49 -2.77 -3.98
C THR A 30 -12.37 -1.90 -4.53
N TYR A 31 -11.59 -2.43 -5.47
CA TYR A 31 -10.60 -1.67 -6.24
C TYR A 31 -11.20 -1.34 -7.60
N ASP A 32 -11.39 -0.06 -7.88
CA ASP A 32 -12.03 0.45 -9.09
C ASP A 32 -11.29 1.66 -9.66
N ALA A 33 -11.69 2.12 -10.84
CA ALA A 33 -11.22 3.36 -11.44
C ALA A 33 -12.43 4.25 -11.76
N ARG A 34 -12.42 5.49 -11.26
CA ARG A 34 -13.56 6.42 -11.32
C ARG A 34 -13.11 7.82 -11.74
N ASP A 35 -14.06 8.65 -12.18
CA ASP A 35 -13.78 10.05 -12.47
C ASP A 35 -13.20 10.71 -11.21
N PRO A 36 -12.03 11.38 -11.28
CA PRO A 36 -11.38 11.94 -10.11
C PRO A 36 -12.15 13.08 -9.42
N ASN A 37 -13.21 13.60 -10.03
CA ASN A 37 -14.15 14.52 -9.39
C ASN A 37 -15.12 13.78 -8.45
N ASP A 38 -15.47 12.52 -8.75
CA ASP A 38 -16.38 11.67 -7.96
C ASP A 38 -15.68 10.91 -6.82
N ILE A 39 -14.34 10.98 -6.75
CA ILE A 39 -13.53 10.34 -5.71
C ILE A 39 -13.25 11.36 -4.60
N GLY A 40 -14.01 11.30 -3.51
CA GLY A 40 -13.72 12.06 -2.28
C GLY A 40 -12.77 11.29 -1.34
N ILE A 41 -11.70 11.94 -0.88
CA ILE A 41 -10.75 11.38 0.09
C ILE A 41 -10.34 12.42 1.16
N VAL A 42 -9.95 11.97 2.36
CA VAL A 42 -9.24 12.78 3.37
C VAL A 42 -7.78 12.33 3.38
N PRO A 43 -6.85 13.04 2.71
CA PRO A 43 -5.48 12.55 2.51
C PRO A 43 -4.68 12.46 3.82
N LEU A 44 -3.92 11.38 3.96
CA LEU A 44 -3.03 11.13 5.09
C LEU A 44 -2.09 12.33 5.35
N GLY A 45 -2.08 12.84 6.57
CA GLY A 45 -1.22 13.93 7.03
C GLY A 45 -1.57 15.33 6.49
N LYS A 46 -2.70 15.50 5.78
CA LYS A 46 -3.15 16.79 5.23
C LYS A 46 -4.35 17.41 5.99
N GLY A 47 -4.61 16.93 7.21
CA GLY A 47 -5.71 17.38 8.07
C GLY A 47 -6.98 16.54 7.90
N HIS A 48 -8.13 17.13 8.21
CA HIS A 48 -9.43 16.43 8.25
C HIS A 48 -10.44 16.92 7.21
N LYS A 49 -9.98 17.57 6.13
CA LYS A 49 -10.84 18.07 5.06
C LYS A 49 -11.01 17.00 3.96
N LEU A 50 -12.25 16.73 3.58
CA LEU A 50 -12.59 15.96 2.38
C LEU A 50 -12.27 16.81 1.13
N ILE A 51 -11.57 16.22 0.17
CA ILE A 51 -11.16 16.84 -1.10
C ILE A 51 -11.39 15.84 -2.25
N SER A 52 -11.65 16.34 -3.46
CA SER A 52 -11.72 15.49 -4.66
C SER A 52 -10.32 14.98 -5.03
N ALA A 53 -10.23 13.83 -5.69
CA ALA A 53 -8.96 13.32 -6.21
C ALA A 53 -8.36 14.26 -7.27
N ARG A 54 -9.20 14.95 -8.06
CA ARG A 54 -8.78 15.97 -9.04
C ARG A 54 -8.09 17.15 -8.35
N ASP A 55 -8.76 17.81 -7.40
CA ASP A 55 -8.20 18.96 -6.67
C ASP A 55 -6.92 18.59 -5.92
N PHE A 56 -6.87 17.38 -5.35
CA PHE A 56 -5.71 16.89 -4.63
C PHE A 56 -4.51 16.63 -5.55
N TYR A 57 -4.74 15.99 -6.71
CA TYR A 57 -3.71 15.80 -7.73
C TYR A 57 -3.18 17.14 -8.26
N ASP A 58 -4.07 18.07 -8.61
CA ASP A 58 -3.66 19.38 -9.12
C ASP A 58 -2.86 20.17 -8.07
N GLN A 59 -3.17 20.01 -6.77
CA GLN A 59 -2.37 20.59 -5.68
C GLN A 59 -0.97 19.95 -5.62
N LEU A 60 -0.86 18.63 -5.70
CA LEU A 60 0.43 17.93 -5.72
C LEU A 60 1.28 18.34 -6.94
N CYS A 61 0.67 18.51 -8.10
CA CYS A 61 1.35 19.04 -9.30
C CYS A 61 1.88 20.46 -9.08
N ARG A 62 1.07 21.36 -8.51
CA ARG A 62 1.52 22.74 -8.16
C ARG A 62 2.67 22.74 -7.16
N ASP A 63 2.56 21.94 -6.09
CA ASP A 63 3.61 21.81 -5.06
C ASP A 63 4.92 21.28 -5.68
N ALA A 64 4.83 20.25 -6.52
CA ALA A 64 5.98 19.63 -7.20
C ALA A 64 6.66 20.56 -8.21
N GLU A 65 5.88 21.35 -8.96
CA GLU A 65 6.41 22.39 -9.84
C GLU A 65 7.10 23.52 -9.07
N HIS A 66 6.50 23.97 -7.96
CA HIS A 66 7.06 25.02 -7.12
C HIS A 66 8.40 24.57 -6.54
N GLU A 67 8.50 23.34 -6.03
CA GLU A 67 9.77 22.77 -5.57
C GLU A 67 10.81 22.67 -6.72
N ARG A 68 10.38 22.25 -7.92
CA ARG A 68 11.27 22.19 -9.10
C ARG A 68 11.86 23.56 -9.44
N LYS A 69 11.03 24.62 -9.42
CA LYS A 69 11.42 26.01 -9.68
C LYS A 69 12.38 26.52 -8.59
N LEU A 70 12.05 26.32 -7.30
CA LEU A 70 12.90 26.70 -6.17
C LEU A 70 14.28 26.03 -6.22
N LYS A 71 14.33 24.72 -6.51
CA LYS A 71 15.59 23.94 -6.61
C LYS A 71 16.30 24.10 -7.96
N LYS A 72 15.83 25.01 -8.85
CA LYS A 72 16.37 25.28 -10.20
C LYS A 72 16.62 24.01 -11.03
N ARG A 73 15.71 23.03 -10.95
CA ARG A 73 15.85 21.74 -11.66
C ARG A 73 15.14 21.76 -13.02
N ASN A 74 15.80 21.22 -14.03
CA ASN A 74 15.22 21.09 -15.38
C ASN A 74 14.08 20.07 -15.43
N GLN A 75 14.09 19.06 -14.56
CA GLN A 75 13.07 18.01 -14.47
C GLN A 75 12.46 17.94 -13.06
N LEU A 76 11.26 17.36 -12.96
CA LEU A 76 10.65 17.00 -11.68
C LEU A 76 11.58 16.10 -10.86
N SER A 77 11.51 16.23 -9.53
CA SER A 77 12.24 15.32 -8.63
C SER A 77 11.82 13.87 -8.87
N GLY A 78 12.72 12.91 -8.67
CA GLY A 78 12.37 11.48 -8.71
C GLY A 78 11.20 11.15 -7.78
N LEU A 79 11.09 11.87 -6.66
CA LEU A 79 9.99 11.79 -5.69
C LEU A 79 8.62 12.22 -6.25
N HIS A 80 8.55 12.97 -7.35
CA HIS A 80 7.30 13.44 -7.95
C HIS A 80 6.98 12.77 -9.29
N LYS A 81 7.80 11.81 -9.74
CA LYS A 81 7.56 11.09 -11.00
C LYS A 81 6.29 10.25 -10.99
N TYR A 82 5.80 9.80 -9.83
CA TYR A 82 4.53 9.08 -9.75
C TYR A 82 3.33 9.91 -10.23
N LEU A 83 3.40 11.25 -10.19
CA LEU A 83 2.33 12.11 -10.71
C LEU A 83 2.13 11.91 -12.21
N THR A 84 3.20 11.64 -12.97
CA THR A 84 3.09 11.43 -14.43
C THR A 84 2.39 10.12 -14.79
N LEU A 85 2.13 9.22 -13.82
CA LEU A 85 1.33 8.00 -14.04
C LEU A 85 -0.18 8.30 -14.15
N LEU A 86 -0.63 9.43 -13.58
CA LEU A 86 -2.02 9.90 -13.65
C LEU A 86 -2.20 11.09 -14.62
N GLN A 87 -1.12 11.52 -15.26
CA GLN A 87 -1.19 12.54 -16.30
C GLN A 87 -1.98 11.99 -17.50
N ASP A 88 -2.87 12.82 -18.03
CA ASP A 88 -3.71 12.51 -19.19
C ASP A 88 -4.59 11.25 -19.01
N GLN A 89 -4.87 10.85 -17.76
CA GLN A 89 -5.82 9.79 -17.42
C GLN A 89 -7.20 10.38 -17.09
N ASP A 90 -8.24 9.84 -17.73
CA ASP A 90 -9.64 10.21 -17.48
C ASP A 90 -10.15 9.69 -16.13
N TYR A 91 -9.69 8.50 -15.72
CA TYR A 91 -10.11 7.80 -14.51
C TYR A 91 -8.93 7.56 -13.58
N PHE A 92 -9.11 7.79 -12.28
CA PHE A 92 -8.09 7.50 -11.27
C PHE A 92 -8.45 6.22 -10.50
N PRO A 93 -7.47 5.36 -10.18
CA PRO A 93 -7.71 4.17 -9.39
C PRO A 93 -7.93 4.51 -7.92
N CYS A 94 -8.84 3.81 -7.27
CA CYS A 94 -9.05 3.93 -5.83
C CYS A 94 -9.43 2.60 -5.20
N LEU A 95 -9.13 2.47 -3.91
CA LEU A 95 -9.56 1.37 -3.06
C LEU A 95 -10.61 1.88 -2.10
N SER A 96 -11.78 1.25 -2.08
CA SER A 96 -12.89 1.58 -1.19
C SER A 96 -13.36 0.39 -0.38
N ASP A 97 -13.96 0.66 0.78
CA ASP A 97 -14.56 -0.35 1.64
C ASP A 97 -16.04 -0.60 1.33
N GLN A 98 -16.68 -1.49 2.10
CA GLN A 98 -18.10 -1.83 1.91
C GLN A 98 -19.05 -0.64 2.14
N ASP A 99 -18.63 0.35 2.93
CA ASP A 99 -19.37 1.60 3.17
C ASP A 99 -19.13 2.64 2.04
N ARG A 100 -18.40 2.26 1.00
CA ARG A 100 -17.96 3.08 -0.14
C ARG A 100 -17.03 4.25 0.23
N TYR A 101 -16.38 4.17 1.40
CA TYR A 101 -15.35 5.13 1.79
C TYR A 101 -14.03 4.78 1.09
N VAL A 102 -13.38 5.79 0.48
CA VAL A 102 -12.09 5.63 -0.20
C VAL A 102 -10.96 5.58 0.82
N ILE A 103 -10.36 4.41 1.01
CA ILE A 103 -9.24 4.19 1.93
C ILE A 103 -7.88 4.45 1.28
N SER A 104 -7.79 4.40 -0.05
CA SER A 104 -6.56 4.57 -0.83
C SER A 104 -6.84 5.20 -2.20
N LEU A 105 -5.92 6.07 -2.64
CA LEU A 105 -5.91 6.72 -3.95
C LEU A 105 -4.50 6.56 -4.56
N PRO A 106 -4.17 5.39 -5.14
CA PRO A 106 -2.83 5.14 -5.69
C PRO A 106 -2.54 5.98 -6.95
N PRO A 107 -1.27 6.31 -7.22
CA PRO A 107 -0.08 6.20 -6.36
C PRO A 107 0.06 7.36 -5.36
N LEU A 108 -0.99 8.20 -5.21
CA LEU A 108 -0.91 9.49 -4.52
C LEU A 108 -0.85 9.35 -2.99
N THR A 109 -1.86 8.73 -2.37
CA THR A 109 -2.01 8.74 -0.90
C THR A 109 -2.94 7.66 -0.38
N ASN A 110 -2.79 7.33 0.91
CA ASN A 110 -3.77 6.65 1.73
C ASN A 110 -4.72 7.67 2.37
N ALA A 111 -5.85 7.22 2.91
CA ALA A 111 -6.76 8.04 3.71
C ALA A 111 -6.33 8.13 5.18
N GLU A 112 -6.55 9.30 5.80
CA GLU A 112 -6.29 9.53 7.23
C GLU A 112 -7.14 8.61 8.14
N ARG A 113 -8.35 8.21 7.70
CA ARG A 113 -9.27 7.35 8.47
C ARG A 113 -8.67 5.99 8.81
N THR A 114 -7.86 5.41 7.93
CA THR A 114 -7.26 4.08 8.11
C THR A 114 -5.79 4.14 8.53
N LYS A 115 -5.36 5.28 9.08
CA LYS A 115 -3.97 5.51 9.50
C LYS A 115 -3.57 4.57 10.65
N LEU A 116 -2.38 4.00 10.54
CA LEU A 116 -1.78 3.23 11.63
C LEU A 116 -1.46 4.11 12.86
N SER A 117 -1.64 3.52 14.02
CA SER A 117 -1.37 4.06 15.35
C SER A 117 -0.46 3.11 16.14
N PRO A 118 0.15 3.54 17.26
CA PRO A 118 0.91 2.63 18.13
C PRO A 118 0.07 1.51 18.78
N SER A 119 -1.27 1.62 18.75
CA SER A 119 -2.22 0.60 19.20
C SER A 119 -2.84 -0.21 18.05
N SER A 120 -2.41 0.01 16.81
CA SER A 120 -2.90 -0.75 15.65
C SER A 120 -2.37 -2.17 15.73
N GLU A 121 -3.23 -3.09 16.16
CA GLU A 121 -2.89 -4.50 16.19
C GLU A 121 -2.81 -5.07 14.78
N SER A 122 -3.85 -4.89 13.95
CA SER A 122 -3.96 -5.48 12.62
C SER A 122 -3.59 -4.53 11.48
N ILE A 123 -2.71 -4.95 10.57
CA ILE A 123 -2.31 -4.17 9.39
C ILE A 123 -2.75 -4.84 8.09
N LEU A 124 -3.56 -4.14 7.29
CA LEU A 124 -3.73 -4.44 5.87
C LEU A 124 -2.58 -3.81 5.07
N ILE A 125 -1.97 -4.59 4.19
CA ILE A 125 -0.97 -4.11 3.23
C ILE A 125 -1.58 -4.18 1.83
N GLU A 126 -1.68 -3.04 1.16
CA GLU A 126 -2.04 -2.90 -0.25
C GLU A 126 -0.76 -2.71 -1.07
N ILE A 127 -0.68 -3.37 -2.24
CA ILE A 127 0.34 -3.07 -3.24
C ILE A 127 -0.30 -2.95 -4.63
N THR A 128 -0.15 -1.78 -5.23
CA THR A 128 -0.71 -1.43 -6.54
C THR A 128 0.40 -1.11 -7.55
N SER A 129 0.22 -1.49 -8.81
CA SER A 129 1.16 -1.24 -9.90
C SER A 129 0.40 -1.06 -11.21
N SER A 130 0.85 -0.12 -12.04
CA SER A 130 0.36 0.06 -13.42
C SER A 130 0.99 -0.93 -14.41
N ASN A 131 1.95 -1.76 -13.98
CA ASN A 131 2.74 -2.63 -14.86
C ASN A 131 2.21 -4.08 -14.86
N SER A 132 2.26 -4.78 -13.73
CA SER A 132 1.75 -6.15 -13.63
C SER A 132 1.48 -6.59 -12.18
N MET A 133 0.66 -7.63 -12.03
CA MET A 133 0.39 -8.27 -10.75
C MET A 133 1.63 -8.98 -10.19
N ASP A 134 2.51 -9.50 -11.04
CA ASP A 134 3.74 -10.18 -10.62
C ASP A 134 4.73 -9.22 -9.96
N ILE A 135 4.72 -7.94 -10.38
CA ILE A 135 5.44 -6.87 -9.69
C ILE A 135 4.86 -6.70 -8.29
N CYS A 136 3.54 -6.58 -8.12
CA CYS A 136 2.91 -6.48 -6.79
C CYS A 136 3.28 -7.67 -5.89
N ARG A 137 3.24 -8.91 -6.42
CA ARG A 137 3.65 -10.13 -5.70
C ARG A 137 5.10 -10.05 -5.23
N ARG A 138 6.04 -9.71 -6.12
CA ARG A 138 7.48 -9.58 -5.80
C ARG A 138 7.76 -8.50 -4.75
N VAL A 139 7.06 -7.36 -4.83
CA VAL A 139 7.20 -6.29 -3.84
C VAL A 139 6.65 -6.75 -2.49
N MET A 140 5.55 -7.50 -2.46
CA MET A 140 4.99 -8.08 -1.23
C MET A 140 5.94 -9.10 -0.59
N ASP A 141 6.48 -10.04 -1.37
CA ASP A 141 7.47 -11.03 -0.90
C ASP A 141 8.70 -10.34 -0.29
N CYS A 142 9.20 -9.29 -0.94
CA CYS A 142 10.35 -8.54 -0.45
C CYS A 142 10.03 -7.74 0.83
N LEU A 143 8.85 -7.13 0.90
CA LEU A 143 8.37 -6.41 2.08
C LEU A 143 8.22 -7.34 3.30
N ILE A 144 7.56 -8.48 3.14
CA ILE A 144 7.36 -9.47 4.22
C ILE A 144 8.71 -10.01 4.68
N ARG A 145 9.65 -10.27 3.76
CA ARG A 145 11.02 -10.66 4.10
C ARG A 145 11.74 -9.59 4.94
N GLN A 146 11.68 -8.31 4.55
CA GLN A 146 12.30 -7.24 5.34
C GLN A 146 11.67 -7.08 6.73
N ILE A 147 10.36 -7.26 6.86
CA ILE A 147 9.69 -7.26 8.18
C ILE A 147 10.26 -8.39 9.05
N LEU A 148 10.38 -9.61 8.51
CA LEU A 148 10.98 -10.74 9.23
C LEU A 148 12.46 -10.48 9.59
N ASP A 149 13.26 -9.95 8.66
CA ASP A 149 14.68 -9.66 8.89
C ASP A 149 14.88 -8.59 9.99
N ILE A 150 13.98 -7.61 10.11
CA ILE A 150 14.00 -6.59 11.17
C ILE A 150 13.65 -7.21 12.54
N GLU A 151 12.57 -7.98 12.62
CA GLU A 151 12.15 -8.64 13.87
C GLU A 151 13.19 -9.66 14.37
N LEU A 152 13.88 -10.35 13.45
CA LEU A 152 14.99 -11.25 13.78
C LEU A 152 16.28 -10.48 14.15
N GLY A 153 16.56 -9.37 13.46
CA GLY A 153 17.78 -8.57 13.62
C GLY A 153 17.82 -7.73 14.91
N ASN A 154 16.68 -7.36 15.49
CA ASN A 154 16.58 -6.60 16.74
C ASN A 154 17.03 -7.39 18.00
N LYS A 155 17.51 -8.64 17.86
CA LYS A 155 17.87 -9.50 18.98
C LYS A 155 19.31 -9.32 19.46
N SER A 156 19.50 -8.35 20.35
CA SER A 156 20.58 -8.38 21.34
C SER A 156 20.02 -8.72 22.73
N ASN A 157 20.19 -9.98 23.15
CA ASN A 157 20.06 -10.47 24.54
C ASN A 157 18.88 -9.93 25.40
N GLN A 158 17.70 -10.56 25.28
CA GLN A 158 17.00 -11.25 26.39
C GLN A 158 15.63 -11.77 25.91
N ASP A 159 15.17 -12.84 26.58
CA ASP A 159 13.92 -13.59 26.40
C ASP A 159 13.63 -14.30 25.06
N ASN A 160 13.32 -15.60 25.19
CA ASN A 160 12.97 -16.52 24.10
C ASN A 160 11.53 -16.33 23.58
N ILE A 161 11.08 -15.08 23.42
CA ILE A 161 9.77 -14.80 22.83
C ILE A 161 9.82 -15.16 21.34
N ARG A 162 9.03 -16.17 20.96
CA ARG A 162 8.74 -16.49 19.57
C ARG A 162 7.69 -15.51 19.08
N GLN A 163 8.13 -14.41 18.45
CA GLN A 163 7.24 -13.58 17.66
C GLN A 163 6.72 -14.41 16.47
N VAL A 164 5.40 -14.35 16.23
CA VAL A 164 4.74 -15.09 15.16
C VAL A 164 4.10 -14.09 14.20
N LEU A 165 4.55 -14.09 12.95
CA LEU A 165 3.96 -13.29 11.89
C LEU A 165 2.74 -14.03 11.33
N THR A 166 1.54 -13.79 11.89
CA THR A 166 0.28 -14.50 11.58
C THR A 166 -0.60 -13.87 10.52
N LEU A 167 -1.29 -14.71 9.74
CA LEU A 167 -2.00 -14.28 8.55
C LEU A 167 -3.41 -14.93 8.38
N GLN A 168 -4.17 -14.51 7.36
CA GLN A 168 -5.59 -14.78 7.03
C GLN A 168 -5.79 -15.07 5.52
N GLN A 169 -6.38 -14.20 4.67
CA GLN A 169 -6.68 -14.41 3.20
C GLN A 169 -5.47 -14.52 2.23
N THR A 170 -5.41 -13.93 1.02
CA THR A 170 -6.34 -13.04 0.27
C THR A 170 -6.97 -13.74 -0.93
N ARG A 171 -8.12 -13.24 -1.41
CA ARG A 171 -8.69 -13.57 -2.72
C ARG A 171 -9.07 -12.27 -3.43
N VAL A 172 -8.54 -12.05 -4.64
CA VAL A 172 -8.99 -10.98 -5.53
C VAL A 172 -9.87 -11.61 -6.61
N VAL A 173 -11.07 -11.06 -6.76
CA VAL A 173 -12.06 -11.49 -7.75
C VAL A 173 -12.31 -10.38 -8.77
N ASP A 174 -12.89 -10.71 -9.93
CA ASP A 174 -13.44 -9.70 -10.83
C ASP A 174 -14.90 -9.31 -10.53
N ASP A 175 -15.45 -8.45 -11.38
CA ASP A 175 -16.83 -8.00 -11.42
C ASP A 175 -17.86 -9.15 -11.41
N LYS A 176 -17.46 -10.34 -11.89
CA LYS A 176 -18.29 -11.56 -11.94
C LYS A 176 -18.03 -12.49 -10.76
N GLY A 177 -17.23 -12.08 -9.79
CA GLY A 177 -16.83 -12.89 -8.64
C GLY A 177 -15.85 -14.02 -8.99
N GLN A 178 -15.30 -14.05 -10.20
CA GLN A 178 -14.34 -15.08 -10.59
C GLN A 178 -12.97 -14.78 -10.00
N LEU A 179 -12.33 -15.80 -9.44
CA LEU A 179 -11.02 -15.67 -8.81
C LEU A 179 -9.96 -15.29 -9.83
N LYS A 180 -9.41 -14.07 -9.73
CA LYS A 180 -8.23 -13.64 -10.51
C LYS A 180 -6.95 -14.11 -9.87
N THR A 181 -6.83 -13.97 -8.55
CA THR A 181 -5.58 -14.24 -7.85
C THR A 181 -5.81 -14.52 -6.37
N THR A 182 -4.92 -15.31 -5.77
CA THR A 182 -4.75 -15.39 -4.33
C THR A 182 -3.30 -15.03 -3.99
N TYR A 183 -3.13 -14.23 -2.95
CA TYR A 183 -1.83 -13.97 -2.38
C TYR A 183 -1.92 -14.08 -0.85
N PRO A 184 -0.98 -14.75 -0.18
CA PRO A 184 0.00 -15.65 -0.77
C PRO A 184 -0.65 -16.98 -1.19
N SER A 185 -0.03 -17.64 -2.14
CA SER A 185 -0.41 -18.95 -2.70
C SER A 185 0.73 -19.95 -2.51
N ARG A 186 0.62 -21.16 -3.07
CA ARG A 186 1.67 -22.19 -2.98
C ARG A 186 3.01 -21.80 -3.62
N THR A 187 3.03 -20.80 -4.51
CA THR A 187 4.24 -20.37 -5.25
C THR A 187 4.85 -19.07 -4.72
N ASP A 188 4.23 -18.44 -3.71
CA ASP A 188 4.73 -17.20 -3.09
C ASP A 188 5.57 -17.51 -1.84
N LEU A 189 6.35 -16.52 -1.38
CA LEU A 189 7.28 -16.63 -0.24
C LEU A 189 8.25 -17.83 -0.33
N GLN A 190 8.59 -18.26 -1.55
CA GLN A 190 9.54 -19.33 -1.79
C GLN A 190 10.97 -18.81 -1.60
N TRP A 191 11.46 -18.85 -0.36
CA TRP A 191 12.83 -18.46 -0.03
C TRP A 191 13.69 -19.69 0.22
N GLU A 192 14.73 -19.85 -0.59
CA GLU A 192 15.82 -20.78 -0.28
C GLU A 192 16.40 -20.40 1.10
N HIS A 193 16.52 -21.40 1.99
CA HIS A 193 17.00 -21.34 3.39
C HIS A 193 16.00 -21.10 4.55
N TYR A 194 14.68 -21.24 4.37
CA TYR A 194 13.77 -21.43 5.52
C TYR A 194 12.84 -22.63 5.39
N THR A 195 13.26 -23.77 5.96
CA THR A 195 12.39 -24.95 6.13
C THR A 195 11.48 -24.80 7.35
N SER A 196 10.17 -24.68 7.11
CA SER A 196 9.13 -24.94 8.10
C SER A 196 7.94 -25.64 7.45
N LYS A 197 7.24 -26.52 8.19
CA LYS A 197 6.08 -27.25 7.69
C LYS A 197 4.80 -26.41 7.86
N TYR A 198 3.93 -26.44 6.83
CA TYR A 198 2.54 -25.94 6.80
C TYR A 198 2.34 -24.43 6.47
N PRO A 199 1.14 -24.02 5.95
CA PRO A 199 1.03 -23.07 4.83
C PRO A 199 0.75 -21.60 5.17
N ILE A 200 0.71 -20.77 4.12
CA ILE A 200 0.62 -19.29 4.11
C ILE A 200 -0.83 -18.77 3.88
N ILE A 201 -1.02 -17.47 4.17
CA ILE A 201 -2.26 -16.76 4.52
C ILE A 201 -1.96 -15.19 4.51
N ILE A 202 -2.88 -14.18 4.57
CA ILE A 202 -2.53 -12.69 4.71
C ILE A 202 -2.88 -11.94 6.00
N GLN A 203 -1.97 -11.12 6.48
CA GLN A 203 -1.92 -10.55 7.82
C GLN A 203 -3.24 -9.98 8.39
N ARG A 204 -3.80 -10.67 9.41
CA ARG A 204 -4.48 -10.02 10.54
C ARG A 204 -3.55 -10.19 11.73
N LEU A 205 -2.68 -9.20 11.97
CA LEU A 205 -1.90 -9.14 13.21
C LEU A 205 -2.87 -8.93 14.39
N SER A 206 -2.72 -9.69 15.47
CA SER A 206 -3.31 -9.37 16.77
C SER A 206 -2.17 -9.33 17.77
N ILE A 207 -2.18 -8.36 18.68
CA ILE A 207 -1.19 -8.29 19.77
C ILE A 207 -1.93 -8.66 21.05
N ASP A 208 -2.14 -9.96 21.23
CA ASP A 208 -2.51 -10.48 22.56
C ASP A 208 -1.34 -10.23 23.53
N LYS A 209 -1.67 -9.76 24.73
CA LYS A 209 -0.75 -9.50 25.84
C LYS A 209 -0.63 -10.70 26.77
#